data_AF-A0A4R7Z735-F1
#
_entry.id   AF-A0A4R7Z735-F1
#
_cell.length_a   1.000
_cell.length_b   1.000
_cell.length_c   1.000
_cell.angle_alpha   90.00
_cell.angle_beta   90.00
_cell.angle_gamma   90.00
#
_symmetry.space_group_name_H-M   'P 1'
#
loop_
_entity.id
_entity.type
_entity.pdbx_description
1 polymer ?
#
loop_
_entity_poly.entity_id
_entity_poly.type
_entity_poly.pdbx_seq_one_letter_code
_entity_poly.pdbx_strand_id
1 'polypeptide(L)'
;MRKEKYSEEELYQLLWQKAEEIEKVPGAREINSDPFLPDYEVFTDCFGNFRKSKRLQKLVEKFTDLRRKNRCFCIDCPQDENRCKKDVRICKTKFTNNELRLYFIIFDQIC
;
A
#
# COMPACT_ATOMS: atom_id res chain seq x y z
N MET A 1 1.94 -35.43 -0.71
CA MET A 1 1.84 -34.13 -0.01
C MET A 1 2.45 -33.08 -0.93
N ARG A 2 1.67 -32.10 -1.41
CA ARG A 2 2.25 -30.96 -2.15
C ARG A 2 3.12 -30.19 -1.16
N LYS A 3 4.42 -30.02 -1.44
CA LYS A 3 5.25 -29.09 -0.68
C LYS A 3 4.62 -27.71 -0.83
N GLU A 4 4.17 -27.09 0.26
CA GLU A 4 3.83 -25.68 0.24
C GLU A 4 5.09 -24.92 -0.17
N LYS A 5 5.02 -24.24 -1.31
CA LYS A 5 6.18 -23.55 -1.93
C LYS A 5 6.58 -22.29 -1.14
N TYR A 6 5.70 -21.82 -0.26
CA TYR A 6 5.87 -20.60 0.53
C TYR A 6 5.36 -20.83 1.95
N SER A 7 6.08 -20.28 2.93
CA SER A 7 5.56 -20.16 4.30
C SER A 7 4.59 -18.98 4.42
N GLU A 8 3.79 -18.99 5.48
CA GLU A 8 2.94 -17.86 5.86
C GLU A 8 3.75 -16.57 6.00
N GLU A 9 4.90 -16.61 6.65
CA GLU A 9 5.76 -15.45 6.89
C GLU A 9 6.34 -14.91 5.58
N GLU A 10 6.75 -15.79 4.67
CA GLU A 10 7.24 -15.40 3.35
C GLU A 10 6.14 -14.68 2.56
N LEU A 11 4.93 -15.22 2.53
CA LEU A 11 3.79 -14.57 1.86
C LEU A 11 3.47 -13.21 2.52
N TYR A 12 3.55 -13.10 3.84
CA TYR A 12 3.36 -11.84 4.53
C TYR A 12 4.41 -10.80 4.12
N GLN A 13 5.69 -11.18 4.08
CA GLN A 13 6.78 -10.27 3.71
C GLN A 13 6.66 -9.82 2.25
N LEU A 14 6.31 -10.72 1.34
CA LEU A 14 6.07 -10.39 -0.07
C LEU A 14 4.91 -9.40 -0.22
N LEU A 15 3.80 -9.60 0.48
CA LEU A 15 2.69 -8.65 0.50
C LEU A 15 3.10 -7.30 1.07
N TRP A 16 3.89 -7.29 2.15
CA TRP A 16 4.34 -6.07 2.79
C TRP A 16 5.24 -5.24 1.87
N GLN A 17 6.25 -5.87 1.27
CA GLN A 17 7.14 -5.22 0.31
C GLN A 17 6.35 -4.63 -0.87
N LYS A 18 5.41 -5.41 -1.42
CA LYS A 18 4.57 -4.91 -2.50
C LYS A 18 3.73 -3.71 -2.07
N ALA A 19 3.18 -3.75 -0.86
CA ALA A 19 2.37 -2.67 -0.31
C ALA A 19 3.17 -1.38 -0.07
N GLU A 20 4.44 -1.48 0.32
CA GLU A 20 5.36 -0.34 0.44
C GLU A 20 5.66 0.26 -0.92
N GLU A 21 5.93 -0.57 -1.93
CA GLU A 21 6.20 -0.11 -3.29
C GLU A 21 5.03 0.71 -3.85
N ILE A 22 3.80 0.22 -3.69
CA ILE A 22 2.59 0.83 -4.26
C ILE A 22 1.87 1.82 -3.31
N GLU A 23 2.35 1.95 -2.07
CA GLU A 23 1.75 2.75 -0.99
C GLU A 23 0.24 2.48 -0.76
N LYS A 24 -0.20 1.23 -0.95
CA LYS A 24 -1.59 0.77 -0.72
C LYS A 24 -1.63 -0.73 -0.46
N VAL A 25 -2.74 -1.23 0.09
CA VAL A 25 -2.98 -2.68 0.20
C VAL A 25 -3.04 -3.29 -1.22
N PRO A 26 -2.18 -4.27 -1.56
CA PRO A 26 -2.17 -4.91 -2.87
C PRO A 26 -3.48 -5.64 -3.16
N GLY A 27 -4.00 -5.49 -4.37
CA GLY A 27 -5.14 -6.25 -4.86
C GLY A 27 -4.69 -7.35 -5.83
N ALA A 28 -5.66 -8.13 -6.31
CA ALA A 28 -5.41 -9.21 -7.28
C ALA A 28 -4.68 -8.73 -8.53
N ARG A 29 -5.02 -7.53 -9.04
CA ARG A 29 -4.38 -6.97 -10.23
C ARG A 29 -2.90 -6.67 -9.98
N GLU A 30 -2.57 -6.04 -8.86
CA GLU A 30 -1.19 -5.68 -8.53
C GLU A 30 -0.32 -6.91 -8.25
N ILE A 31 -0.89 -7.92 -7.59
CA ILE A 31 -0.21 -9.17 -7.29
C ILE A 31 0.03 -9.98 -8.56
N ASN A 32 -1.00 -10.21 -9.37
CA ASN A 32 -0.87 -11.02 -10.59
C ASN A 32 -0.08 -10.31 -11.71
N SER A 33 0.06 -8.99 -11.64
CA SER A 33 0.90 -8.25 -12.59
C SER A 33 2.39 -8.33 -12.27
N ASP A 34 2.76 -8.78 -11.08
CA ASP A 34 4.15 -8.86 -10.65
C ASP A 34 4.70 -10.27 -10.90
N PRO A 35 5.70 -10.43 -11.78
CA PRO A 35 6.26 -11.75 -12.10
C PRO A 35 7.05 -12.38 -10.93
N PHE A 36 7.37 -11.60 -9.89
CA PHE A 36 8.12 -12.07 -8.73
C PHE A 36 7.22 -12.52 -7.58
N LEU A 37 5.91 -12.25 -7.64
CA LEU A 37 4.94 -12.67 -6.64
C LEU A 37 4.27 -13.98 -7.06
N PRO A 38 3.87 -14.83 -6.09
CA PRO A 38 2.95 -15.92 -6.38
C PRO A 38 1.57 -15.36 -6.78
N ASP A 39 0.76 -16.22 -7.40
CA ASP A 39 -0.60 -15.84 -7.79
C ASP A 39 -1.43 -15.38 -6.59
N TYR A 40 -2.36 -14.46 -6.84
CA TYR A 40 -3.29 -13.95 -5.82
C TYR A 40 -3.99 -15.07 -5.04
N GLU A 41 -4.30 -16.18 -5.71
CA GLU A 41 -4.94 -17.36 -5.11
C GLU A 41 -4.11 -17.95 -3.95
N VAL A 42 -2.77 -17.99 -4.09
CA VAL A 42 -1.88 -18.47 -3.02
C VAL A 42 -2.02 -17.63 -1.75
N PHE A 43 -2.15 -16.31 -1.91
CA PHE A 43 -2.36 -15.42 -0.78
C PHE A 43 -3.76 -15.54 -0.19
N THR A 44 -4.79 -15.71 -1.01
CA THR A 44 -6.17 -15.88 -0.49
C THR A 44 -6.39 -17.22 0.17
N ASP A 45 -5.72 -18.28 -0.30
CA ASP A 45 -5.75 -19.59 0.35
C ASP A 45 -5.10 -19.51 1.74
N CYS A 46 -4.03 -18.73 1.86
CA CYS A 46 -3.32 -18.55 3.12
C CYS A 46 -4.03 -17.59 4.08
N PHE A 47 -4.44 -16.41 3.62
CA PHE A 47 -4.92 -15.30 4.47
C PHE A 47 -6.42 -15.02 4.37
N GLY A 48 -7.11 -15.60 3.40
CA GLY A 48 -8.50 -15.29 3.08
C GLY A 48 -8.67 -13.87 2.54
N ASN A 49 -9.76 -13.20 2.94
CA ASN A 49 -9.99 -11.81 2.58
C ASN A 49 -9.03 -10.89 3.35
N PHE A 50 -8.14 -10.20 2.63
CA PHE A 50 -7.10 -9.38 3.25
C PHE A 50 -7.65 -8.38 4.27
N ARG A 51 -8.73 -7.67 3.94
CA ARG A 51 -9.33 -6.64 4.81
C ARG A 51 -9.98 -7.20 6.08
N LYS A 52 -10.33 -8.49 6.09
CA LYS A 52 -10.92 -9.17 7.26
C LYS A 52 -9.91 -10.07 7.98
N SER A 53 -8.70 -10.21 7.43
CA SER A 53 -7.69 -11.11 7.96
C SER A 53 -7.01 -10.49 9.18
N LYS A 54 -7.13 -11.13 10.34
CA LYS A 54 -6.41 -10.72 11.56
C LYS A 54 -4.90 -10.78 11.37
N ARG A 55 -4.41 -11.73 10.57
CA ARG A 55 -2.99 -11.91 10.25
C ARG A 55 -2.44 -10.74 9.42
N LEU A 56 -3.26 -10.15 8.57
CA LEU A 56 -2.92 -8.97 7.76
C LEU A 56 -3.35 -7.65 8.40
N GLN A 57 -3.86 -7.65 9.64
CA GLN A 57 -4.44 -6.46 10.26
C GLN A 57 -3.48 -5.27 10.24
N LYS A 58 -2.23 -5.46 10.68
CA LYS A 58 -1.20 -4.41 10.70
C LYS A 58 -0.90 -3.85 9.31
N LEU A 59 -0.81 -4.73 8.31
CA LEU A 59 -0.60 -4.35 6.92
C LEU A 59 -1.80 -3.51 6.42
N VAL A 60 -3.01 -4.02 6.60
CA VAL A 60 -4.23 -3.35 6.15
C VAL A 60 -4.39 -1.98 6.79
N GLU A 61 -4.19 -1.87 8.11
CA GLU A 61 -4.28 -0.60 8.83
C GLU A 61 -3.25 0.41 8.30
N LYS A 62 -1.96 0.03 8.25
CA LYS A 62 -0.86 0.90 7.78
C LYS A 62 -1.12 1.42 6.38
N PHE A 63 -1.41 0.54 5.42
CA PHE A 63 -1.52 0.94 4.01
C PHE A 63 -2.89 1.53 3.65
N THR A 64 -3.93 1.31 4.47
CA THR A 64 -5.18 2.05 4.34
C THR A 64 -5.02 3.49 4.82
N ASP A 65 -4.34 3.70 5.96
CA ASP A 65 -4.03 5.04 6.45
C ASP A 65 -3.10 5.78 5.49
N LEU A 66 -2.03 5.14 5.02
CA LEU A 66 -1.12 5.74 4.03
C LEU A 66 -1.87 6.14 2.75
N ARG A 67 -2.76 5.28 2.23
CA ARG A 67 -3.57 5.60 1.06
C ARG A 67 -4.52 6.77 1.31
N ARG A 68 -5.10 6.88 2.52
CA ARG A 68 -5.93 8.02 2.93
C ARG A 68 -5.12 9.30 2.94
N LYS A 69 -3.96 9.30 3.61
CA LYS A 69 -3.02 10.42 3.67
C LYS A 69 -2.57 10.87 2.28
N ASN A 70 -2.25 9.92 1.40
CA ASN A 70 -1.91 10.18 0.01
C ASN A 70 -3.06 10.85 -0.77
N ARG A 71 -4.31 10.48 -0.49
CA ARG A 71 -5.47 11.14 -1.09
C ARG A 71 -5.58 12.58 -0.63
N CYS A 72 -5.39 12.85 0.66
CA CYS A 72 -5.39 14.20 1.21
C CYS A 72 -4.24 15.04 0.64
N PHE A 73 -3.04 14.48 0.55
CA PHE A 73 -1.90 15.11 -0.12
C PHE A 73 -2.23 15.56 -1.55
N CYS A 74 -2.96 14.72 -2.29
CA CYS A 74 -3.43 15.10 -3.63
C CYS A 74 -4.54 16.17 -3.61
N ILE A 75 -5.42 16.18 -2.61
CA ILE A 75 -6.49 17.18 -2.46
C ILE A 75 -5.90 18.55 -2.11
N ASP A 76 -4.89 18.58 -1.25
CA ASP A 76 -4.20 19.81 -0.83
C ASP A 76 -3.27 20.35 -1.93
N CYS A 77 -3.12 19.63 -3.05
CA CYS A 77 -2.28 20.05 -4.16
C CYS A 77 -2.84 21.34 -4.79
N PRO A 78 -2.11 22.46 -4.73
CA PRO A 78 -2.60 23.75 -5.23
C PRO A 78 -2.65 23.82 -6.77
N GLN A 79 -2.12 22.80 -7.47
CA GLN A 79 -1.99 22.81 -8.92
C GLN A 79 -3.15 22.14 -9.67
N ASP A 80 -4.11 21.46 -9.03
CA ASP A 80 -5.16 20.78 -9.79
C ASP A 80 -6.43 20.48 -8.97
N GLU A 81 -7.44 21.33 -9.13
CA GLU A 81 -8.81 21.10 -8.68
C GLU A 81 -9.40 19.86 -9.41
N ASN A 82 -9.29 18.69 -8.78
CA ASN A 82 -10.10 17.49 -9.01
C ASN A 82 -9.85 16.63 -10.28
N ARG A 83 -8.77 16.82 -11.06
CA ARG A 83 -8.52 15.99 -12.26
C ARG A 83 -7.14 15.35 -12.40
N CYS A 84 -6.22 15.55 -11.46
CA CYS A 84 -4.89 14.95 -11.53
C CYS A 84 -4.96 13.41 -11.50
N LYS A 85 -4.50 12.76 -12.58
CA LYS A 85 -4.37 11.29 -12.70
C LYS A 85 -2.94 10.80 -12.47
N LYS A 86 -2.04 11.68 -11.99
CA LYS A 86 -0.64 11.31 -11.73
C LYS A 86 -0.55 10.42 -10.51
N ASP A 87 0.47 9.59 -10.51
CA ASP A 87 0.81 8.82 -9.33
C ASP A 87 1.29 9.76 -8.21
N VAL A 88 0.73 9.61 -7.01
CA VAL A 88 1.12 10.41 -5.84
C VAL A 88 2.61 10.28 -5.54
N ARG A 89 3.20 9.11 -5.80
CA ARG A 89 4.63 8.84 -5.59
C ARG A 89 5.50 9.74 -6.46
N ILE A 90 5.09 9.99 -7.71
CA ILE A 90 5.79 10.93 -8.63
C ILE A 90 5.68 12.38 -8.13
N CYS A 91 4.58 12.71 -7.45
CA CYS A 91 4.42 14.05 -6.89
C CYS A 91 5.32 14.23 -5.65
N LYS A 92 5.42 13.20 -4.81
CA LYS A 92 6.28 13.18 -3.63
C LYS A 92 7.76 13.35 -3.95
N THR A 93 8.25 12.81 -5.07
CA THR A 93 9.69 12.97 -5.44
C THR A 93 10.11 14.42 -5.71
N LYS A 94 9.16 15.34 -5.87
CA LYS A 94 9.44 16.78 -6.02
C LYS A 94 9.78 17.46 -4.69
N PHE A 95 9.52 16.80 -3.58
CA PHE A 95 9.74 17.32 -2.24
C PHE A 95 10.87 16.55 -1.57
N THR A 96 11.57 17.22 -0.67
CA THR A 96 12.54 16.59 0.21
C THR A 96 11.85 15.70 1.25
N ASN A 97 12.58 14.73 1.79
CA ASN A 97 12.08 13.88 2.86
C ASN A 97 11.62 14.69 4.08
N ASN A 98 12.27 15.82 4.38
CA ASN A 98 11.89 16.70 5.48
C ASN A 98 10.57 17.42 5.22
N GLU A 99 10.35 17.95 4.01
CA GLU A 99 9.09 18.60 3.65
C GLU A 99 7.91 17.62 3.69
N LEU A 100 8.09 16.41 3.16
CA LEU A 100 7.07 15.35 3.24
C LEU A 100 6.79 14.94 4.68
N ARG A 101 7.85 14.80 5.50
CA ARG A 101 7.70 14.46 6.92
C ARG A 101 6.91 15.54 7.66
N LEU A 102 7.23 16.81 7.45
CA LEU A 102 6.50 17.92 8.07
C LEU A 102 5.03 17.93 7.67
N TYR A 103 4.74 17.71 6.38
CA TYR A 103 3.36 17.59 5.90
C TYR A 103 2.59 16.50 6.64
N PHE A 104 3.14 15.27 6.73
CA PHE A 104 2.43 14.17 7.38
C PHE A 104 2.33 14.32 8.91
N ILE A 105 3.29 15.00 9.56
CA ILE A 105 3.18 15.34 11.00
C ILE A 105 2.02 16.32 11.22
N ILE A 106 1.94 17.37 10.39
CA ILE A 106 0.87 18.37 10.49
C ILE A 106 -0.49 17.72 10.19
N PHE A 107 -0.55 16.82 9.21
CA PHE A 107 -1.75 16.07 8.87
C PHE A 107 -2.31 15.29 10.07
N ASP A 108 -1.45 14.57 10.80
CA ASP A 108 -1.84 13.79 11.98
C ASP A 108 -2.24 14.66 13.20
N GLN A 109 -1.93 15.96 13.19
CA GLN A 109 -2.30 16.91 14.26
C GLN A 109 -3.65 17.60 14.01
N ILE A 110 -4.15 17.59 12.77
CA ILE A 110 -5.33 18.36 12.35
C ILE A 110 -6.52 17.43 12.01
N CYS A 111 -6.30 16.12 11.81
CA CYS A 111 -7.31 15.11 11.47
C CYS A 111 -7.43 14.02 12.53
#